data_AF-A0A2P8B3E3-F1
#
_entry.id   AF-A0A2P8B3E3-F1
#
_cell.length_a   1.000
_cell.length_b   1.000
_cell.length_c   1.000
_cell.angle_alpha   90.00
_cell.angle_beta   90.00
_cell.angle_gamma   90.00
#
_symmetry.space_group_name_H-M   'P 1'
#
loop_
_entity.id
_entity.type
_entity.pdbx_description
1 polymer ?
#
loop_
_entity_poly.entity_id
_entity_poly.type
_entity_poly.pdbx_seq_one_letter_code
_entity_poly.pdbx_strand_id
1 'polypeptide(L)'
;MLGTGAVATAGVIGGVPATHAEADRHRALVDTLGALGVRQVRGGYWTCNRLIFNTGEAVVCAVLDGDLSPGQNRYPAYWKRVGRAARPGYVLAVGSSAERGLRRLLGDRADAAVVAEVGGYRVYHPDAAVRPWR
;
A
#
# COMPACT_ATOMS: atom_id res chain seq x y z
N MET A 1 30.09 -5.34 42.36
CA MET A 1 29.11 -6.03 41.49
C MET A 1 29.02 -5.24 40.18
N LEU A 2 29.66 -5.75 39.13
CA LEU A 2 29.84 -5.11 37.82
C LEU A 2 28.80 -5.64 36.83
N GLY A 3 28.14 -4.72 36.13
CA GLY A 3 27.90 -4.79 34.67
C GLY A 3 26.89 -5.80 34.12
N THR A 4 25.62 -5.39 34.02
CA THR A 4 24.68 -5.92 33.02
C THR A 4 23.99 -4.76 32.31
N GLY A 5 24.65 -4.16 31.32
CA GLY A 5 24.12 -3.00 30.59
C GLY A 5 24.64 -2.84 29.15
N ALA A 6 25.06 -3.92 28.49
CA ALA A 6 25.67 -3.82 27.15
C ALA A 6 25.23 -4.93 26.19
N VAL A 7 23.95 -5.34 26.22
CA VAL A 7 23.39 -6.25 25.21
C VAL A 7 22.09 -5.67 24.66
N ALA A 8 22.19 -4.58 23.87
CA ALA A 8 21.04 -4.09 23.11
C ALA A 8 21.41 -3.35 21.81
N THR A 9 22.64 -2.87 21.63
CA THR A 9 22.98 -2.02 20.49
C THR A 9 23.53 -2.77 19.27
N ALA A 10 24.00 -4.02 19.42
CA ALA A 10 24.61 -4.76 18.32
C ALA A 10 23.62 -5.24 17.24
N GLY A 11 22.36 -5.52 17.61
CA GLY A 11 21.32 -5.98 16.66
C GLY A 11 20.77 -4.90 15.73
N VAL A 12 20.98 -3.62 16.06
CA VAL A 12 20.45 -2.49 15.29
C VAL A 12 21.28 -2.25 14.03
N ILE A 13 22.59 -2.47 14.06
CA ILE A 13 23.51 -2.15 12.95
C ILE A 13 23.17 -2.96 11.68
N GLY A 14 22.67 -4.20 11.82
CA GLY A 14 22.23 -5.02 10.68
C GLY A 14 20.88 -4.63 10.08
N GLY A 15 20.03 -3.90 10.81
CA GLY A 15 18.68 -3.49 10.35
C GLY A 15 18.63 -2.12 9.65
N VAL A 16 19.69 -1.32 9.78
CA VAL A 16 19.78 0.03 9.18
C VAL A 16 19.60 0.01 7.66
N PRO A 17 20.31 -0.83 6.86
CA PRO A 17 20.19 -0.80 5.40
C PRO A 17 18.79 -1.20 4.91
N ALA A 18 18.18 -2.22 5.53
CA ALA A 18 16.83 -2.67 5.19
C ALA A 18 15.78 -1.59 5.51
N THR A 19 15.98 -0.84 6.60
CA THR A 19 15.09 0.28 6.98
C THR A 19 15.18 1.44 6.00
N HIS A 20 16.38 1.80 5.54
CA HIS A 20 16.57 2.82 4.52
C HIS A 20 15.93 2.41 3.19
N ALA A 21 16.19 1.19 2.72
CA ALA A 21 15.58 0.69 1.50
C ALA A 21 14.05 0.74 1.56
N GLU A 22 13.47 0.43 2.71
CA GLU A 22 12.03 0.43 2.92
C GLU A 22 11.43 1.85 2.94
N ALA A 23 12.16 2.83 3.50
CA ALA A 23 11.81 4.24 3.42
C ALA A 23 11.89 4.77 1.99
N ASP A 24 12.94 4.41 1.24
CA ASP A 24 13.13 4.83 -0.16
C ASP A 24 12.04 4.29 -1.06
N ARG A 25 11.66 3.01 -0.92
CA ARG A 25 10.51 2.42 -1.63
C ARG A 25 9.22 3.20 -1.38
N HIS A 26 8.99 3.64 -0.14
CA HIS A 26 7.79 4.40 0.20
C HIS A 26 7.80 5.82 -0.36
N ARG A 27 8.95 6.50 -0.37
CA ARG A 27 9.08 7.81 -1.04
C ARG A 27 8.79 7.68 -2.53
N ALA A 28 9.40 6.70 -3.18
CA ALA A 28 9.17 6.44 -4.60
C ALA A 28 7.70 6.14 -4.90
N LEU A 29 7.01 5.40 -4.03
CA LEU A 29 5.58 5.14 -4.16
C LEU A 29 4.74 6.42 -4.01
N VAL A 30 5.07 7.29 -3.04
CA VAL A 30 4.41 8.61 -2.88
C VAL A 30 4.58 9.46 -4.13
N ASP A 31 5.82 9.58 -4.63
CA ASP A 31 6.13 10.39 -5.81
C ASP A 31 5.40 9.84 -7.06
N THR A 32 5.38 8.51 -7.20
CA THR A 32 4.67 7.82 -8.30
C THR A 32 3.17 8.13 -8.26
N LEU A 33 2.52 8.00 -7.10
CA LEU A 33 1.09 8.29 -6.97
C LEU A 33 0.78 9.77 -7.21
N GLY A 34 1.68 10.67 -6.77
CA GLY A 34 1.60 12.10 -7.05
C GLY A 34 1.65 12.40 -8.55
N ALA A 35 2.63 11.84 -9.26
CA ALA A 35 2.79 12.00 -10.71
C ALA A 35 1.59 11.44 -11.51
N LEU A 36 1.01 10.34 -11.04
CA LEU A 36 -0.19 9.74 -11.64
C LEU A 36 -1.50 10.46 -11.27
N GLY A 37 -1.46 11.39 -10.30
CA GLY A 37 -2.65 12.08 -9.80
C GLY A 37 -3.64 11.18 -9.04
N VAL A 38 -3.23 9.98 -8.63
CA VAL A 38 -4.10 8.98 -7.99
C VAL A 38 -4.19 9.26 -6.48
N ARG A 39 -5.33 9.82 -6.03
CA ARG A 39 -5.50 10.28 -4.63
C ARG A 39 -6.39 9.42 -3.75
N GLN A 40 -7.13 8.48 -4.32
CA GLN A 40 -7.93 7.52 -3.55
C GLN A 40 -7.45 6.12 -3.90
N VAL A 41 -6.82 5.45 -2.95
CA VAL A 41 -6.19 4.15 -3.18
C VAL A 41 -6.66 3.11 -2.18
N ARG A 42 -6.47 1.85 -2.57
CA ARG A 42 -6.66 0.68 -1.72
C ARG A 42 -5.34 -0.07 -1.59
N GLY A 43 -5.03 -0.61 -0.42
CA GLY A 43 -3.78 -1.32 -0.20
C GLY A 43 -3.73 -2.06 1.13
N GLY A 44 -2.61 -2.73 1.40
CA GLY A 44 -2.37 -3.39 2.68
C GLY A 44 -2.21 -2.39 3.82
N TYR A 45 -2.38 -2.86 5.06
CA TYR A 45 -2.38 -2.00 6.26
C TYR A 45 -1.12 -1.12 6.38
N TRP A 46 0.07 -1.71 6.30
CA TRP A 46 1.34 -0.98 6.43
C TRP A 46 1.56 0.01 5.30
N THR A 47 1.23 -0.36 4.06
CA THR A 47 1.29 0.52 2.89
C THR A 47 0.34 1.70 3.06
N CYS A 48 -0.92 1.45 3.44
CA CYS A 48 -1.88 2.53 3.67
C CYS A 48 -1.44 3.48 4.79
N ASN A 49 -0.97 2.95 5.92
CA ASN A 49 -0.53 3.76 7.06
C ASN A 49 0.57 4.75 6.64
N ARG A 50 1.57 4.26 5.90
CA ARG A 50 2.68 5.11 5.44
C ARG A 50 2.28 6.07 4.32
N LEU A 51 1.44 5.66 3.38
CA LEU A 51 0.95 6.56 2.33
C LEU A 51 0.19 7.74 2.91
N ILE A 52 -0.74 7.48 3.83
CA ILE A 52 -1.53 8.54 4.48
C ILE A 52 -0.60 9.50 5.23
N PHE A 53 0.34 8.97 6.01
CA PHE A 53 1.26 9.78 6.81
C PHE A 53 2.23 10.59 5.94
N ASN A 54 2.91 9.94 4.98
CA ASN A 54 3.94 10.59 4.18
C ASN A 54 3.38 11.60 3.18
N THR A 55 2.10 11.49 2.81
CA THR A 55 1.45 12.44 1.90
C THR A 55 0.70 13.56 2.61
N GLY A 56 0.67 13.57 3.96
CA GLY A 56 -0.17 14.50 4.71
C GLY A 56 -1.65 14.40 4.29
N GLU A 57 -2.14 13.17 4.10
CA GLU A 57 -3.49 12.84 3.64
C GLU A 57 -3.85 13.30 2.20
N ALA A 58 -2.89 13.79 1.41
CA ALA A 58 -3.13 14.09 0.00
C ALA A 58 -3.52 12.81 -0.79
N VAL A 59 -3.01 11.66 -0.37
CA VAL A 59 -3.48 10.33 -0.79
C VAL A 59 -4.22 9.68 0.38
N VAL A 60 -5.50 9.37 0.15
CA VAL A 60 -6.34 8.66 1.13
C VAL A 60 -6.36 7.17 0.78
N CYS A 61 -6.05 6.32 1.77
CA CYS A 61 -5.95 4.88 1.57
C CYS A 61 -7.02 4.12 2.38
N ALA A 62 -7.68 3.16 1.72
CA ALA A 62 -8.59 2.21 2.35
C ALA A 62 -7.92 0.84 2.42
N VAL A 63 -7.87 0.27 3.63
CA VAL A 63 -7.17 -0.98 3.89
C VAL A 63 -7.97 -2.16 3.33
N LEU A 64 -7.30 -2.99 2.53
CA LEU A 64 -7.77 -4.31 2.14
C LEU A 64 -6.96 -5.38 2.87
N ASP A 65 -7.60 -6.51 3.17
CA ASP A 65 -6.92 -7.72 3.60
C ASP A 65 -6.49 -8.60 2.39
N GLY A 66 -5.98 -9.79 2.71
CA GLY A 66 -5.47 -10.74 1.71
C GLY A 66 -6.52 -11.27 0.74
N ASP A 67 -7.81 -11.20 1.08
CA ASP A 67 -8.93 -11.69 0.26
C ASP A 67 -9.64 -10.52 -0.44
N LEU A 68 -8.98 -9.36 -0.48
CA LEU A 68 -9.54 -8.09 -0.94
C LEU A 68 -10.76 -7.63 -0.16
N SER A 69 -10.99 -8.14 1.05
CA SER A 69 -12.08 -7.67 1.92
C SER A 69 -11.65 -6.44 2.73
N PRO A 70 -12.59 -5.70 3.35
CA PRO A 70 -12.24 -4.56 4.17
C PRO A 70 -11.33 -4.98 5.34
N GLY A 71 -10.09 -4.49 5.35
CA GLY A 71 -9.13 -4.79 6.41
C GLY A 71 -9.24 -3.82 7.61
N GLN A 72 -8.11 -3.56 8.27
CA GLN A 72 -8.01 -2.71 9.46
C GLN A 72 -8.22 -1.20 9.18
N ASN A 73 -9.45 -0.81 8.82
CA ASN A 73 -9.84 0.57 8.55
C ASN A 73 -10.17 1.34 9.85
N ARG A 74 -9.13 1.71 10.62
CA ARG A 74 -9.27 2.36 11.93
C ARG A 74 -9.95 3.73 11.88
N TYR A 75 -9.87 4.42 10.74
CA TYR A 75 -10.60 5.66 10.52
C TYR A 75 -11.64 5.46 9.40
N PRO A 76 -12.92 5.23 9.75
CA PRO A 76 -13.96 4.86 8.78
C PRO A 76 -14.21 5.89 7.67
N ALA A 77 -13.85 7.16 7.89
CA ALA A 77 -14.01 8.20 6.88
C ALA A 77 -13.14 7.94 5.64
N TYR A 78 -11.93 7.37 5.80
CA TYR A 78 -11.08 6.99 4.66
C TYR A 78 -11.72 5.88 3.83
N TRP A 79 -12.25 4.84 4.49
CA TRP A 79 -12.98 3.77 3.82
C TRP A 79 -14.17 4.29 3.00
N LYS A 80 -14.98 5.17 3.60
CA LYS A 80 -16.14 5.80 2.94
C LYS A 80 -15.69 6.66 1.75
N ARG A 81 -14.64 7.47 1.91
CA ARG A 81 -14.11 8.35 0.86
C ARG A 81 -13.59 7.56 -0.34
N VAL A 82 -12.73 6.57 -0.13
CA VAL A 82 -12.23 5.70 -1.20
C VAL A 82 -13.36 4.85 -1.79
N GLY A 83 -14.34 4.44 -0.96
CA GLY A 83 -15.55 3.75 -1.40
C GLY A 83 -16.49 4.56 -2.29
N ARG A 84 -16.33 5.89 -2.39
CA ARG A 84 -17.08 6.74 -3.32
C ARG A 84 -16.34 7.00 -4.64
N ALA A 85 -15.04 6.71 -4.71
CA ALA A 85 -14.28 6.84 -5.94
C ALA A 85 -14.80 5.85 -7.00
N ALA A 86 -15.03 6.35 -8.22
CA ALA A 86 -15.42 5.54 -9.37
C ALA A 86 -14.28 4.61 -9.81
N ARG A 87 -13.05 5.13 -9.77
CA ARG A 87 -11.81 4.46 -10.18
C ARG A 87 -10.74 4.62 -9.10
N PRO A 88 -10.84 3.93 -7.95
CA PRO A 88 -9.77 3.97 -6.96
C PRO A 88 -8.54 3.25 -7.53
N GLY A 89 -7.35 3.74 -7.17
CA GLY A 89 -6.11 3.00 -7.41
C GLY A 89 -5.98 1.82 -6.44
N TYR A 90 -5.17 0.82 -6.80
CA TYR A 90 -4.79 -0.27 -5.92
C TYR A 90 -3.27 -0.35 -5.84
N VAL A 91 -2.72 -0.33 -4.64
CA VAL A 91 -1.29 -0.42 -4.38
C VAL A 91 -1.05 -1.70 -3.62
N LEU A 92 -0.59 -2.73 -4.32
CA LEU A 92 -0.48 -4.08 -3.78
C LEU A 92 0.94 -4.60 -3.93
N ALA A 93 1.45 -5.28 -2.90
CA ALA A 93 2.75 -5.94 -2.99
C ALA A 93 2.69 -7.02 -4.07
N VAL A 94 3.70 -7.06 -4.93
CA VAL A 94 3.81 -8.02 -6.03
C VAL A 94 3.77 -9.44 -5.47
N GLY A 95 2.88 -10.28 -6.00
CA GLY A 95 2.74 -11.67 -5.55
C GLY A 95 2.08 -11.81 -4.17
N SER A 96 1.45 -10.77 -3.61
CA SER A 96 0.57 -10.95 -2.44
C SER A 96 -0.73 -11.67 -2.82
N SER A 97 -1.44 -12.24 -1.83
CA SER A 97 -2.75 -12.87 -2.06
C SER A 97 -3.77 -11.87 -2.60
N ALA A 98 -3.75 -10.63 -2.08
CA ALA A 98 -4.58 -9.54 -2.55
C ALA A 98 -4.27 -9.19 -4.01
N GLU A 99 -3.00 -9.14 -4.39
CA GLU A 99 -2.58 -8.83 -5.75
C GLU A 99 -3.02 -9.90 -6.75
N ARG A 100 -2.80 -11.17 -6.42
CA ARG A 100 -3.33 -12.29 -7.21
C ARG A 100 -4.85 -12.26 -7.30
N GLY A 101 -5.54 -11.95 -6.19
CA GLY A 101 -6.99 -11.79 -6.14
C GLY A 101 -7.47 -10.69 -7.09
N LEU A 102 -6.79 -9.54 -7.11
CA LEU A 102 -7.16 -8.41 -7.95
C LEU A 102 -6.97 -8.76 -9.42
N ARG A 103 -5.83 -9.37 -9.77
CA ARG A 103 -5.56 -9.84 -11.14
C ARG A 103 -6.63 -10.81 -11.61
N ARG A 104 -7.05 -11.78 -10.78
CA ARG A 104 -8.14 -12.71 -11.11
C ARG A 104 -9.46 -12.00 -11.37
N LEU A 105 -9.82 -10.99 -10.56
CA LEU A 105 -11.06 -10.22 -10.74
C LEU A 105 -11.03 -9.31 -11.97
N LEU A 106 -9.85 -8.82 -12.36
CA LEU A 106 -9.68 -8.01 -13.56
C LEU A 106 -9.64 -8.85 -14.84
N GLY A 107 -9.24 -10.13 -14.74
CA GLY A 107 -9.11 -11.03 -15.88
C GLY A 107 -8.11 -10.48 -16.91
N ASP A 108 -8.47 -10.52 -18.18
CA ASP A 108 -7.63 -10.06 -19.30
C ASP A 108 -7.28 -8.56 -19.22
N ARG A 109 -8.01 -7.78 -18.42
CA ARG A 109 -7.74 -6.36 -18.20
C ARG A 109 -6.68 -6.09 -17.12
N ALA A 110 -6.16 -7.13 -16.46
CA ALA A 110 -5.25 -6.97 -15.34
C ALA A 110 -3.98 -6.21 -15.72
N ASP A 111 -3.35 -6.56 -16.85
CA ASP A 111 -2.09 -5.96 -17.28
C ASP A 111 -2.28 -4.53 -17.80
N ALA A 112 -3.37 -4.28 -18.54
CA ALA A 112 -3.74 -2.93 -18.98
C ALA A 112 -4.07 -1.98 -17.81
N ALA A 113 -4.48 -2.52 -16.66
CA ALA A 113 -4.75 -1.72 -15.47
C ALA A 113 -3.48 -1.36 -14.69
N VAL A 114 -2.31 -1.93 -15.01
CA VAL A 114 -1.04 -1.59 -14.35
C VAL A 114 -0.55 -0.24 -14.87
N VAL A 115 -0.35 0.71 -13.96
CA VAL A 115 0.14 2.05 -14.30
C VAL A 115 1.55 2.32 -13.78
N ALA A 116 2.04 1.53 -12.82
CA ALA A 116 3.42 1.58 -12.35
C ALA A 116 3.82 0.32 -11.58
N GLU A 117 5.13 0.03 -11.55
CA GLU A 117 5.76 -0.88 -10.61
C GLU A 117 6.88 -0.14 -9.87
N VAL A 118 6.86 -0.17 -8.54
CA VAL A 118 7.79 0.60 -7.71
C VAL A 118 8.09 -0.14 -6.41
N GLY A 119 9.37 -0.42 -6.16
CA GLY A 119 9.81 -0.93 -4.86
C GLY A 119 9.15 -2.24 -4.41
N GLY A 120 8.80 -3.14 -5.34
CA GLY A 120 8.08 -4.38 -5.02
C GLY A 120 6.57 -4.23 -4.87
N TYR A 121 6.02 -3.06 -5.18
CA TYR A 121 4.60 -2.80 -5.30
C TYR A 121 4.21 -2.64 -6.77
N ARG A 122 2.98 -3.04 -7.09
CA ARG A 122 2.33 -2.75 -8.35
C ARG A 122 1.14 -1.84 -8.10
N VAL A 123 1.07 -0.77 -8.89
CA VAL A 123 0.00 0.23 -8.85
C VAL A 123 -0.95 -0.06 -10.00
N TYR A 124 -2.21 -0.34 -9.66
CA TYR A 124 -3.28 -0.55 -10.61
C TYR A 124 -4.25 0.63 -10.60
N HIS A 125 -4.80 0.98 -11.77
CA HIS A 125 -5.83 2.01 -11.91
C HIS A 125 -6.92 1.58 -12.92
N PRO A 126 -7.76 0.60 -12.55
CA PRO A 126 -8.77 0.04 -13.44
C PRO A 126 -9.86 1.07 -13.83
N ASP A 127 -10.59 0.79 -14.91
CA ASP A 127 -11.68 1.65 -15.40
C ASP A 127 -12.91 1.67 -14.49
N ALA A 128 -13.01 0.71 -13.56
CA ALA A 128 -14.05 0.66 -12.54
C ALA A 128 -13.51 0.07 -11.24
N ALA A 129 -14.10 0.49 -10.12
CA ALA A 129 -13.80 -0.06 -8.80
C ALA A 129 -14.16 -1.55 -8.69
N VAL A 130 -13.18 -2.37 -8.31
CA VAL A 130 -13.37 -3.78 -7.95
C VAL A 130 -13.78 -3.89 -6.48
N ARG A 131 -14.92 -4.55 -6.21
CA ARG A 131 -15.56 -4.63 -4.88
C ARG A 131 -16.15 -6.03 -4.60
N PRO A 132 -15.32 -7.06 -4.35
CA PRO A 132 -15.80 -8.43 -4.14
C PRO A 132 -16.61 -8.64 -2.85
N TRP A 133 -16.62 -7.68 -1.93
CA TRP A 133 -17.28 -7.75 -0.62
C TRP A 133 -18.67 -7.10 -0.57
N ARG A 134 -19.26 -6.78 -1.72
CA ARG A 134 -20.56 -6.10 -1.80
C ARG A 134 -21.71 -7.06 -2.04
#